data_AF-A0A381XSD3-F1
#
_entry.id   AF-A0A381XSD3-F1
#
_cell.length_a   1.000
_cell.length_b   1.000
_cell.length_c   1.000
_cell.angle_alpha   90.00
_cell.angle_beta   90.00
_cell.angle_gamma   90.00
#
_symmetry.space_group_name_H-M   'P 1'
#
loop_
_entity.id
_entity.type
_entity.pdbx_description
1 polymer ?
#
loop_
_entity_poly.entity_id
_entity_poly.type
_entity_poly.pdbx_seq_one_letter_code
_entity_poly.pdbx_strand_id
1 'polypeptide(L)'
;MVMNQGHTSGYYSIFKLTLALVTILPLQGQDTTSNVIKNDTAIVYPGRPLIMSLVLPGRGQLYNKEPLWKVGLFAGVELGSLLSIYLANKNADELRREYQEFADENWNLYNWWSFTKNGPNTDAQWVNDRHYAEEDFKAMRDFSGTHHLTIHLSGDLVNIFNTELISSDSLDMLSNYIGSDDISLVRDRHFYENIGKYDQFVGGWSDAASDWYWEEKDVGDSIEIVIKTPKKQNFLDQRYTANQWLSFAKYSVTALMFNHVISGLDAVWSPQRKKQREKDETETEVSLIFNPYNTSGIGGISLSLYF
;
A
#
# COMPACT_ATOMS: atom_id res chain seq x y z
N MET A 1 21.50 -37.49 12.11
CA MET A 1 22.10 -36.93 13.33
C MET A 1 22.51 -35.50 13.00
N VAL A 2 21.97 -34.51 13.73
CA VAL A 2 22.12 -33.04 13.58
C VAL A 2 21.47 -32.48 12.29
N MET A 3 20.31 -31.81 12.23
CA MET A 3 19.54 -30.85 13.06
C MET A 3 19.89 -29.37 12.82
N ASN A 4 18.81 -28.58 12.62
CA ASN A 4 18.63 -27.12 12.53
C ASN A 4 19.03 -26.38 11.23
N GLN A 5 18.35 -25.30 10.82
CA GLN A 5 16.99 -24.76 11.01
C GLN A 5 16.89 -23.56 10.03
N GLY A 6 15.69 -23.25 9.52
CA GLY A 6 15.48 -22.03 8.73
C GLY A 6 14.09 -21.87 8.13
N HIS A 7 13.03 -21.96 8.95
CA HIS A 7 11.72 -21.41 8.59
C HIS A 7 11.79 -19.88 8.58
N THR A 8 11.19 -19.22 7.59
CA THR A 8 10.21 -18.15 7.86
C THR A 8 9.26 -17.98 6.67
N SER A 9 7.99 -18.26 6.96
CA SER A 9 6.82 -18.00 6.13
C SER A 9 6.60 -16.49 6.02
N GLY A 10 6.47 -15.99 4.79
CA GLY A 10 6.05 -14.62 4.52
C GLY A 10 4.54 -14.46 4.72
N TYR A 11 4.11 -14.29 5.97
CA TYR A 11 2.76 -13.87 6.29
C TYR A 11 2.58 -12.39 5.94
N TYR A 12 1.72 -12.08 4.96
CA TYR A 12 1.14 -10.75 4.82
C TYR A 12 0.10 -10.57 5.94
N SER A 13 0.51 -9.98 7.06
CA SER A 13 -0.42 -9.46 8.06
C SER A 13 -1.16 -8.27 7.45
N ILE A 14 -2.40 -8.52 7.01
CA ILE A 14 -3.41 -7.47 6.83
C ILE A 14 -3.63 -6.86 8.22
N PHE A 15 -3.08 -5.67 8.43
CA PHE A 15 -3.26 -4.92 9.67
C PHE A 15 -4.73 -4.48 9.75
N LYS A 16 -5.59 -5.30 10.36
CA LYS A 16 -6.93 -4.88 10.75
C LYS A 16 -6.80 -3.93 11.94
N LEU A 17 -6.73 -2.64 11.67
CA LEU A 17 -6.82 -1.61 12.69
C LEU A 17 -8.30 -1.50 13.14
N THR A 18 -8.72 -2.34 14.07
CA THR A 18 -9.99 -2.15 14.78
C THR A 18 -9.85 -0.99 15.75
N LEU A 19 -10.43 0.15 15.39
CA LEU A 19 -10.55 1.34 16.23
C LEU A 19 -11.55 1.06 17.36
N ALA A 20 -11.07 0.63 18.52
CA ALA A 20 -11.91 0.49 19.72
C ALA A 20 -12.18 1.88 20.33
N LEU A 21 -13.40 2.38 20.14
CA LEU A 21 -13.88 3.62 20.75
C LEU A 21 -14.17 3.40 22.24
N VAL A 22 -13.17 3.57 23.11
CA VAL A 22 -13.38 3.52 24.56
C VAL A 22 -13.93 4.88 25.02
N THR A 23 -15.23 4.95 25.28
CA THR A 23 -15.87 6.08 25.95
C THR A 23 -15.63 5.97 27.46
N ILE A 24 -14.66 6.71 27.99
CA ILE A 24 -14.49 6.88 29.44
C ILE A 24 -15.31 8.10 29.86
N LEU A 25 -16.42 7.88 30.57
CA LEU A 25 -17.13 8.93 31.30
C LEU A 25 -16.30 9.33 32.54
N PRO A 26 -16.04 10.62 32.79
CA PRO A 26 -15.40 11.02 34.03
C PRO A 26 -16.42 11.01 35.17
N LEU A 27 -16.14 10.23 36.21
CA LEU A 27 -16.79 10.37 37.52
C LEU A 27 -16.35 11.69 38.16
N GLN A 28 -17.34 12.50 38.51
CA GLN A 28 -17.18 13.83 39.06
C GLN A 28 -17.08 13.73 40.59
N GLY A 29 -15.87 13.92 41.13
CA GLY A 29 -15.65 14.18 42.55
C GLY A 29 -15.31 15.65 42.75
N GLN A 30 -16.19 16.40 43.42
CA GLN A 30 -15.85 17.69 43.99
C GLN A 30 -15.04 17.47 45.26
N ASP A 31 -13.96 18.22 45.45
CA ASP A 31 -13.56 18.65 46.78
C ASP A 31 -12.74 19.95 46.74
N THR A 32 -12.94 20.71 47.81
CA THR A 32 -12.70 22.15 48.00
C THR A 32 -11.26 22.53 48.38
N THR A 33 -10.83 23.67 47.83
CA THR A 33 -9.91 24.70 48.36
C THR A 33 -8.66 24.29 49.16
N SER A 34 -7.48 24.51 48.59
CA SER A 34 -6.40 25.21 49.31
C SER A 34 -5.62 26.10 48.33
N ASN A 35 -5.52 27.40 48.66
CA ASN A 35 -4.68 28.35 47.95
C ASN A 35 -3.23 28.11 48.38
N VAL A 36 -2.52 27.30 47.61
CA VAL A 36 -1.06 27.26 47.62
C VAL A 36 -0.62 27.89 46.31
N ILE A 37 0.14 28.99 46.38
CA ILE A 37 0.90 29.50 45.24
C ILE A 37 1.93 28.41 44.91
N LYS A 38 1.52 27.46 44.06
CA LYS A 38 2.42 26.55 43.39
C LYS A 38 3.12 27.38 42.33
N ASN A 39 4.43 27.53 42.44
CA ASN A 39 5.26 27.80 41.27
C ASN A 39 5.01 26.67 40.28
N ASP A 40 4.13 26.92 39.32
CA ASP A 40 3.57 25.94 38.43
C ASP A 40 4.54 25.70 37.26
N THR A 41 5.72 25.15 37.57
CA THR A 41 6.52 24.41 36.60
C THR A 41 6.07 22.95 36.53
N ALA A 42 4.76 22.71 36.68
CA ALA A 42 4.17 21.44 36.31
C ALA A 42 4.37 21.30 34.79
N ILE A 43 5.35 20.47 34.40
CA ILE A 43 5.37 19.86 33.07
C ILE A 43 4.12 18.99 33.01
N VAL A 44 2.97 19.59 32.68
CA VAL A 44 1.75 18.88 32.38
C VAL A 44 2.06 18.07 31.14
N TYR A 45 2.33 16.79 31.32
CA TYR A 45 2.68 15.90 30.24
C TYR A 45 1.49 15.88 29.24
N PRO A 46 1.67 16.40 28.02
CA PRO A 46 0.57 16.63 27.08
C PRO A 46 0.11 15.34 26.38
N GLY A 47 0.12 14.21 27.09
CA GLY A 47 -0.24 12.89 26.54
C GLY A 47 -1.70 12.82 26.07
N ARG A 48 -2.62 13.55 26.73
CA ARG A 48 -4.04 13.59 26.33
C ARG A 48 -4.24 14.22 24.94
N PRO A 49 -3.80 15.47 24.66
CA PRO A 49 -3.94 16.06 23.34
C PRO A 49 -3.13 15.32 22.26
N LEU A 50 -1.98 14.74 22.62
CA LEU A 50 -1.21 13.87 21.71
C LEU A 50 -2.02 12.66 21.23
N ILE A 51 -2.54 11.85 22.16
CA ILE A 51 -3.31 10.64 21.84
C ILE A 51 -4.57 11.01 21.06
N MET A 52 -5.23 12.11 21.42
CA MET A 52 -6.41 12.58 20.69
C MET A 52 -6.09 12.87 19.22
N SER A 53 -5.00 13.58 18.93
CA SER A 53 -4.58 13.89 17.55
C SER A 53 -3.98 12.70 16.79
N LEU A 54 -3.35 11.75 17.49
CA LEU A 54 -2.87 10.50 16.87
C LEU A 54 -4.02 9.57 16.46
N VAL A 55 -5.16 9.62 17.17
CA VAL A 55 -6.36 8.86 16.80
C VAL A 55 -7.14 9.59 15.70
N LEU A 56 -7.32 10.90 15.85
CA LEU A 56 -8.04 11.73 14.90
C LEU A 56 -7.31 13.06 14.73
N PRO A 57 -6.68 13.30 13.56
CA PRO A 57 -5.91 14.52 13.31
C PRO A 57 -6.77 15.76 13.54
N GLY A 58 -6.21 16.75 14.26
CA GLY A 58 -6.88 18.00 14.62
C GLY A 58 -7.61 17.98 15.97
N ARG A 59 -7.84 16.81 16.58
CA ARG A 59 -8.60 16.72 17.85
C ARG A 59 -7.85 17.29 19.05
N GLY A 60 -6.52 17.12 19.12
CA GLY A 60 -5.68 17.72 20.15
C GLY A 60 -5.59 19.24 20.01
N GLN A 61 -5.57 19.77 18.79
CA GLN A 61 -5.68 21.21 18.51
C GLN A 61 -7.01 21.76 19.05
N LEU A 62 -8.12 21.06 18.80
CA LEU A 62 -9.42 21.44 19.32
C LEU A 62 -9.45 21.43 20.86
N TYR A 63 -8.87 20.41 21.49
CA TYR A 63 -8.74 20.32 22.95
C TYR A 63 -7.93 21.50 23.52
N ASN A 64 -6.84 21.88 22.84
CA ASN A 64 -6.00 23.02 23.23
C ASN A 64 -6.57 24.39 22.84
N LYS A 65 -7.82 24.45 22.33
CA LYS A 65 -8.47 25.68 21.85
C LYS A 65 -7.60 26.42 20.83
N GLU A 66 -6.99 25.68 19.91
CA GLU A 66 -6.27 26.24 18.78
C GLU A 66 -7.22 26.87 17.75
N PRO A 67 -6.72 27.77 16.89
CA PRO A 67 -7.50 28.30 15.79
C PRO A 67 -8.07 27.19 14.90
N LEU A 68 -9.36 27.32 14.54
CA LEU A 68 -10.09 26.31 13.76
C LEU A 68 -9.48 26.02 12.38
N TRP A 69 -8.71 26.95 11.80
CA TRP A 69 -8.03 26.71 10.52
C TRP A 69 -7.02 25.56 10.60
N LYS A 70 -6.33 25.37 11.74
CA LYS A 70 -5.40 24.24 11.94
C LYS A 70 -6.15 22.91 11.95
N VAL A 71 -7.27 22.87 12.67
CA VAL A 71 -8.16 21.71 12.72
C VAL A 71 -8.68 21.39 11.32
N GLY A 72 -9.12 22.41 10.58
CA GLY A 72 -9.59 22.30 9.20
C GLY A 72 -8.52 21.76 8.25
N LEU A 73 -7.25 22.16 8.39
CA LEU A 73 -6.15 21.62 7.59
C LEU A 73 -5.93 20.12 7.84
N PHE A 74 -5.80 19.72 9.11
CA PHE A 74 -5.59 18.30 9.45
C PHE A 74 -6.77 17.45 8.99
N ALA A 75 -8.01 17.92 9.17
CA ALA A 75 -9.21 17.24 8.68
C ALA A 75 -9.29 17.20 7.15
N GLY A 76 -8.86 18.26 6.47
CA GLY A 76 -8.83 18.32 5.01
C GLY A 76 -7.83 17.33 4.41
N VAL A 77 -6.62 17.24 4.98
CA VAL A 77 -5.62 16.24 4.57
C VAL A 77 -6.12 14.82 4.85
N GLU A 78 -6.78 14.60 5.99
CA GLU A 78 -7.39 13.31 6.36
C GLU A 78 -8.40 12.86 5.29
N LEU A 79 -9.41 13.69 5.01
CA LEU A 79 -10.44 13.40 4.02
C LEU A 79 -9.86 13.24 2.62
N GLY A 80 -8.94 14.12 2.21
CA GLY A 80 -8.28 14.05 0.91
C GLY A 80 -7.47 12.76 0.74
N SER A 81 -6.76 12.33 1.77
CA SER A 81 -5.97 11.09 1.76
C SER A 81 -6.89 9.87 1.70
N LEU A 82 -7.96 9.83 2.50
CA LEU A 82 -8.93 8.74 2.48
C LEU A 82 -9.63 8.60 1.12
N LEU A 83 -10.07 9.72 0.53
CA LEU A 83 -10.65 9.73 -0.82
C LEU A 83 -9.65 9.26 -1.87
N SER A 84 -8.40 9.71 -1.78
CA SER A 84 -7.33 9.29 -2.69
C SER A 84 -7.06 7.80 -2.60
N ILE A 85 -6.99 7.24 -1.38
CA ILE A 85 -6.85 5.79 -1.15
C ILE A 85 -8.02 5.04 -1.77
N TYR A 86 -9.25 5.49 -1.54
CA TYR A 86 -10.45 4.83 -2.06
C TYR A 86 -10.47 4.81 -3.59
N LEU A 87 -10.29 5.97 -4.23
CA LEU A 87 -10.30 6.09 -5.70
C LEU A 87 -9.17 5.28 -6.33
N ALA A 88 -7.97 5.31 -5.74
CA ALA A 88 -6.82 4.59 -6.24
C ALA A 88 -7.00 3.07 -6.16
N ASN A 89 -7.51 2.54 -5.05
CA ASN A 89 -7.80 1.11 -4.94
C ASN A 89 -8.90 0.69 -5.92
N LYS A 90 -9.96 1.49 -6.06
CA LYS A 90 -11.02 1.21 -7.03
C LYS A 90 -10.47 1.10 -8.46
N ASN A 91 -9.66 2.06 -8.89
CA ASN A 91 -9.05 2.05 -10.23
C ASN A 91 -8.07 0.89 -10.40
N ALA A 92 -7.28 0.58 -9.37
CA ALA A 92 -6.36 -0.55 -9.40
C ALA A 92 -7.09 -1.90 -9.51
N ASP A 93 -8.20 -2.07 -8.80
CA ASP A 93 -9.03 -3.28 -8.86
C ASP A 93 -9.73 -3.44 -10.22
N GLU A 94 -10.21 -2.35 -10.81
CA GLU A 94 -10.82 -2.34 -12.14
C GLU A 94 -9.80 -2.74 -13.22
N LEU A 95 -8.65 -2.07 -13.26
CA LEU A 95 -7.55 -2.43 -14.17
C LEU A 95 -7.04 -3.85 -13.93
N ARG A 96 -7.06 -4.33 -12.67
CA ARG A 96 -6.72 -5.71 -12.36
C ARG A 96 -7.65 -6.69 -13.06
N ARG A 97 -8.95 -6.45 -12.95
CA ARG A 97 -9.92 -7.31 -13.63
C ARG A 97 -9.72 -7.27 -15.15
N GLU A 98 -9.51 -6.09 -15.73
CA GLU A 98 -9.29 -5.94 -17.18
C GLU A 98 -8.07 -6.73 -17.67
N TYR A 99 -6.91 -6.61 -17.02
CA TYR A 99 -5.74 -7.38 -17.46
C TYR A 99 -5.88 -8.88 -17.21
N GLN A 100 -6.65 -9.28 -16.19
CA GLN A 100 -6.92 -10.69 -15.90
C GLN A 100 -7.84 -11.30 -16.96
N GLU A 101 -8.91 -10.60 -17.32
CA GLU A 101 -9.81 -10.97 -18.42
C GLU A 101 -9.04 -11.04 -19.74
N PHE A 102 -8.19 -10.05 -20.04
CA PHE A 102 -7.32 -10.07 -21.21
C PHE A 102 -6.39 -11.30 -21.23
N ALA A 103 -5.78 -11.63 -20.09
CA ALA A 103 -4.94 -12.83 -20.00
C ALA A 103 -5.75 -14.12 -20.16
N ASP A 104 -6.98 -14.18 -19.65
CA ASP A 104 -7.84 -15.35 -19.77
C ASP A 104 -8.28 -15.59 -21.22
N GLU A 105 -8.51 -14.53 -21.99
CA GLU A 105 -8.84 -14.61 -23.42
C GLU A 105 -7.62 -14.96 -24.30
N ASN A 106 -6.43 -14.53 -23.89
CA ASN A 106 -5.25 -14.57 -24.76
C ASN A 106 -4.17 -15.58 -24.35
N TRP A 107 -4.28 -16.17 -23.15
CA TRP A 107 -3.34 -17.15 -22.62
C TRP A 107 -4.06 -18.45 -22.22
N ASN A 108 -3.62 -19.59 -22.76
CA ASN A 108 -4.19 -20.89 -22.42
C ASN A 108 -3.16 -22.04 -22.40
N LEU A 109 -3.54 -23.13 -21.72
CA LEU A 109 -2.70 -24.31 -21.51
C LEU A 109 -2.32 -25.00 -22.82
N TYR A 110 -3.26 -25.06 -23.78
CA TYR A 110 -3.06 -25.74 -25.05
C TYR A 110 -1.99 -25.03 -25.90
N ASN A 111 -2.06 -23.71 -26.00
CA ASN A 111 -1.05 -22.89 -26.67
C ASN A 111 0.32 -23.12 -26.05
N TRP A 112 0.40 -23.12 -24.71
CA TRP A 112 1.66 -23.31 -24.01
C TRP A 112 2.25 -24.68 -24.32
N TRP A 113 1.46 -25.74 -24.20
CA TRP A 113 1.88 -27.09 -24.54
C TRP A 113 2.32 -27.22 -26.00
N SER A 114 1.50 -26.72 -26.93
CA SER A 114 1.77 -26.79 -28.37
C SER A 114 3.05 -26.04 -28.74
N PHE A 115 3.23 -24.84 -28.20
CA PHE A 115 4.43 -24.04 -28.41
C PHE A 115 5.67 -24.74 -27.86
N THR A 116 5.61 -25.25 -26.62
CA THR A 116 6.76 -25.93 -25.99
C THR A 116 7.16 -27.20 -26.75
N LYS A 117 6.20 -27.94 -27.32
CA LYS A 117 6.49 -29.15 -28.12
C LYS A 117 6.95 -28.85 -29.54
N ASN A 118 6.27 -27.93 -30.23
CA ASN A 118 6.43 -27.72 -31.68
C ASN A 118 7.31 -26.51 -32.01
N GLY A 119 7.52 -25.60 -31.07
CA GLY A 119 8.16 -24.31 -31.29
C GLY A 119 7.25 -23.30 -31.99
N PRO A 120 7.82 -22.14 -32.37
CA PRO A 120 7.13 -21.14 -33.17
C PRO A 120 6.92 -21.62 -34.63
N ASN A 121 6.05 -20.91 -35.34
CA ASN A 121 5.83 -21.11 -36.78
C ASN A 121 7.13 -20.89 -37.56
N THR A 122 7.24 -21.46 -38.76
CA THR A 122 8.46 -21.42 -39.60
C THR A 122 9.02 -20.01 -39.78
N ASP A 123 8.15 -19.01 -39.98
CA ASP A 123 8.55 -17.61 -40.18
C ASP A 123 9.03 -16.91 -38.90
N ALA A 124 8.75 -17.50 -37.74
CA ALA A 124 9.10 -16.98 -36.41
C ALA A 124 10.17 -17.83 -35.70
N GLN A 125 10.82 -18.77 -36.40
CA GLN A 125 11.93 -19.55 -35.82
C GLN A 125 13.20 -18.73 -35.62
N TRP A 126 13.34 -17.62 -36.36
CA TRP A 126 14.48 -16.72 -36.33
C TRP A 126 14.03 -15.32 -35.95
N VAL A 127 14.63 -14.76 -34.89
CA VAL A 127 14.36 -13.39 -34.44
C VAL A 127 15.69 -12.68 -34.20
N ASN A 128 15.95 -11.61 -34.96
CA ASN A 128 17.19 -10.83 -34.92
C ASN A 128 18.44 -11.73 -35.02
N ASP A 129 18.48 -12.56 -36.07
CA ASP A 129 19.56 -13.52 -36.36
C ASP A 129 19.78 -14.63 -35.32
N ARG A 130 18.88 -14.75 -34.33
CA ARG A 130 18.91 -15.82 -33.34
C ARG A 130 17.80 -16.83 -33.56
N HIS A 131 18.14 -18.11 -33.43
CA HIS A 131 17.20 -19.20 -33.58
C HIS A 131 16.55 -19.55 -32.23
N TYR A 132 15.24 -19.82 -32.22
CA TYR A 132 14.48 -20.13 -30.98
C TYR A 132 15.04 -21.34 -30.18
N ALA A 133 15.78 -22.24 -30.85
CA ALA A 133 16.38 -23.42 -30.23
C ALA A 133 17.74 -23.18 -29.56
N GLU A 134 18.23 -21.94 -29.55
CA GLU A 134 19.44 -21.56 -28.80
C GLU A 134 19.26 -21.73 -27.28
N GLU A 135 20.38 -21.83 -26.54
CA GLU A 135 20.37 -22.12 -25.10
C GLU A 135 19.73 -20.98 -24.30
N ASP A 136 19.92 -19.73 -24.72
CA ASP A 136 19.34 -18.57 -24.05
C ASP A 136 17.80 -18.57 -24.07
N PHE A 137 17.18 -19.26 -25.02
CA PHE A 137 15.72 -19.39 -25.14
C PHE A 137 15.19 -20.74 -24.67
N LYS A 138 16.04 -21.56 -24.01
CA LYS A 138 15.67 -22.89 -23.52
C LYS A 138 14.43 -22.88 -22.63
N ALA A 139 14.23 -21.83 -21.83
CA ALA A 139 13.09 -21.70 -20.95
C ALA A 139 11.75 -21.89 -21.67
N MET A 140 11.61 -21.45 -22.93
CA MET A 140 10.36 -21.59 -23.68
C MET A 140 10.01 -23.04 -24.05
N ARG A 141 11.00 -23.94 -23.97
CA ARG A 141 10.95 -25.34 -24.42
C ARG A 141 10.87 -26.35 -23.27
N ASP A 142 10.80 -25.87 -22.02
CA ASP A 142 10.71 -26.72 -20.84
C ASP A 142 9.40 -26.48 -20.08
N PHE A 143 8.69 -27.56 -19.73
CA PHE A 143 7.50 -27.48 -18.86
C PHE A 143 7.85 -27.37 -17.37
N SER A 144 9.05 -27.82 -17.01
CA SER A 144 9.57 -27.81 -15.65
C SER A 144 10.53 -26.64 -15.49
N GLY A 145 10.44 -25.95 -14.36
CA GLY A 145 11.34 -24.85 -14.04
C GLY A 145 11.36 -24.51 -12.57
N THR A 146 11.73 -23.27 -12.25
CA THR A 146 11.72 -22.76 -10.86
C THR A 146 10.30 -22.46 -10.36
N HIS A 147 9.34 -22.35 -11.29
CA HIS A 147 7.96 -22.00 -11.03
C HIS A 147 7.03 -22.97 -11.77
N HIS A 148 5.85 -23.16 -11.20
CA HIS A 148 4.80 -23.99 -11.79
C HIS A 148 3.46 -23.26 -11.75
N LEU A 149 2.57 -23.68 -12.64
CA LEU A 149 1.16 -23.38 -12.58
C LEU A 149 0.43 -24.52 -11.89
N THR A 150 -0.69 -24.22 -11.26
CA THR A 150 -1.55 -25.26 -10.68
C THR A 150 -2.61 -25.64 -11.71
N ILE A 151 -2.67 -26.93 -12.02
CA ILE A 151 -3.65 -27.52 -12.90
C ILE A 151 -4.67 -28.25 -12.03
N HIS A 152 -5.95 -27.97 -12.27
CA HIS A 152 -7.07 -28.66 -11.67
C HIS A 152 -7.54 -29.79 -12.59
N LEU A 153 -7.61 -30.99 -12.04
CA LEU A 153 -8.10 -32.20 -12.68
C LEU A 153 -9.55 -32.45 -12.25
N SER A 154 -10.40 -32.86 -13.18
CA SER A 154 -11.76 -33.30 -12.91
C SER A 154 -12.09 -34.62 -13.59
N GLY A 155 -13.29 -35.14 -13.34
CA GLY A 155 -13.75 -36.38 -13.97
C GLY A 155 -12.88 -37.59 -13.61
N ASP A 156 -12.61 -38.43 -14.62
CA ASP A 156 -11.84 -39.66 -14.44
C ASP A 156 -10.35 -39.39 -14.13
N LEU A 157 -9.83 -38.20 -14.47
CA LEU A 157 -8.43 -37.85 -14.22
C LEU A 157 -8.11 -37.80 -12.73
N VAL A 158 -9.06 -37.39 -11.89
CA VAL A 158 -8.88 -37.38 -10.43
C VAL A 158 -8.60 -38.79 -9.91
N ASN A 159 -9.29 -39.79 -10.45
CA ASN A 159 -9.10 -41.20 -10.07
C ASN A 159 -7.79 -41.77 -10.64
N ILE A 160 -7.42 -41.39 -11.85
CA ILE A 160 -6.20 -41.86 -12.52
C ILE A 160 -4.94 -41.32 -11.81
N PHE A 161 -4.93 -40.02 -11.48
CA PHE A 161 -3.78 -39.36 -10.87
C PHE A 161 -3.84 -39.30 -9.34
N ASN A 162 -4.96 -39.74 -8.75
CA ASN A 162 -5.22 -39.71 -7.31
C ASN A 162 -4.99 -38.33 -6.67
N THR A 163 -5.33 -37.26 -7.41
CA THR A 163 -5.24 -35.86 -6.97
C THR A 163 -6.17 -34.99 -7.80
N GLU A 164 -6.72 -33.93 -7.19
CA GLU A 164 -7.49 -32.88 -7.87
C GLU A 164 -6.60 -31.75 -8.38
N LEU A 165 -5.41 -31.57 -7.78
CA LEU A 165 -4.48 -30.50 -8.11
C LEU A 165 -3.10 -31.08 -8.43
N ILE A 166 -2.51 -30.61 -9.52
CA ILE A 166 -1.18 -31.05 -9.97
C ILE A 166 -0.35 -29.88 -10.49
N SER A 167 0.96 -29.97 -10.31
CA SER A 167 1.90 -28.99 -10.87
C SER A 167 1.98 -29.11 -12.38
N SER A 168 2.13 -27.98 -13.07
CA SER A 168 2.44 -27.93 -14.49
C SER A 168 3.74 -28.64 -14.88
N ASP A 169 4.64 -28.91 -13.93
CA ASP A 169 5.85 -29.70 -14.22
C ASP A 169 5.51 -31.11 -14.72
N SER A 170 4.33 -31.63 -14.36
CA SER A 170 3.81 -32.93 -14.81
C SER A 170 3.00 -32.84 -16.11
N LEU A 171 2.99 -31.69 -16.80
CA LEU A 171 2.16 -31.47 -17.99
C LEU A 171 2.46 -32.45 -19.12
N ASP A 172 3.70 -32.96 -19.22
CA ASP A 172 4.08 -33.96 -20.20
C ASP A 172 3.26 -35.27 -20.05
N MET A 173 3.00 -35.69 -18.81
CA MET A 173 2.17 -36.86 -18.49
C MET A 173 0.69 -36.64 -18.80
N LEU A 174 0.26 -35.37 -18.83
CA LEU A 174 -1.12 -34.97 -19.10
C LEU A 174 -1.37 -34.68 -20.58
N SER A 175 -0.35 -34.79 -21.44
CA SER A 175 -0.38 -34.38 -22.86
C SER A 175 -1.59 -34.90 -23.64
N ASN A 176 -1.99 -36.16 -23.41
CA ASN A 176 -3.13 -36.79 -24.10
C ASN A 176 -4.50 -36.23 -23.69
N TYR A 177 -4.56 -35.50 -22.58
CA TYR A 177 -5.79 -34.94 -22.01
C TYR A 177 -5.87 -33.42 -22.21
N ILE A 178 -4.85 -32.80 -22.80
CA ILE A 178 -4.84 -31.35 -23.06
C ILE A 178 -5.92 -31.04 -24.10
N GLY A 179 -6.82 -30.11 -23.75
CA GLY A 179 -7.99 -29.76 -24.56
C GLY A 179 -9.26 -30.55 -24.23
N SER A 180 -9.19 -31.48 -23.27
CA SER A 180 -10.40 -32.05 -22.64
C SER A 180 -11.00 -31.08 -21.61
N ASP A 181 -12.29 -31.23 -21.33
CA ASP A 181 -12.99 -30.48 -20.27
C ASP A 181 -12.53 -30.89 -18.86
N ASP A 182 -11.76 -31.99 -18.75
CA ASP A 182 -11.27 -32.54 -17.48
C ASP A 182 -10.00 -31.87 -16.95
N ILE A 183 -9.41 -30.95 -17.73
CA ILE A 183 -8.22 -30.19 -17.35
C ILE A 183 -8.52 -28.70 -17.40
N SER A 184 -8.35 -28.02 -16.27
CA SER A 184 -8.42 -26.57 -16.22
C SER A 184 -7.25 -25.98 -15.43
N LEU A 185 -6.96 -24.70 -15.68
CA LEU A 185 -5.94 -23.96 -14.95
C LEU A 185 -6.57 -23.26 -13.76
N VAL A 186 -5.89 -23.31 -12.62
CA VAL A 186 -6.27 -22.50 -11.46
C VAL A 186 -5.82 -21.06 -11.72
N ARG A 187 -6.79 -20.18 -11.97
CA ARG A 187 -6.57 -18.75 -12.28
C ARG A 187 -6.46 -17.90 -11.00
N ASP A 188 -5.39 -18.11 -10.25
CA ASP A 188 -5.10 -17.36 -9.03
C ASP A 188 -4.07 -16.24 -9.26
N ARG A 189 -3.67 -15.56 -8.18
CA ARG A 189 -2.61 -14.54 -8.25
C ARG A 189 -1.30 -15.12 -8.80
N HIS A 190 -0.93 -16.34 -8.42
CA HIS A 190 0.31 -16.96 -8.85
C HIS A 190 0.31 -17.22 -10.35
N PHE A 191 -0.82 -17.65 -10.90
CA PHE A 191 -1.01 -17.80 -12.33
C PHE A 191 -0.71 -16.50 -13.09
N TYR A 192 -1.42 -15.41 -12.79
CA TYR A 192 -1.24 -14.13 -13.49
C TYR A 192 0.16 -13.52 -13.25
N GLU A 193 0.75 -13.79 -12.09
CA GLU A 193 2.11 -13.37 -11.78
C GLU A 193 3.12 -14.10 -12.67
N ASN A 194 2.99 -15.43 -12.76
CA ASN A 194 3.89 -16.33 -13.46
C ASN A 194 3.89 -16.10 -14.97
N ILE A 195 2.70 -16.06 -15.62
CA ILE A 195 2.59 -15.86 -17.08
C ILE A 195 3.18 -14.52 -17.57
N GLY A 196 3.27 -13.54 -16.68
CA GLY A 196 3.88 -12.24 -16.96
C GLY A 196 5.38 -12.21 -16.68
N LYS A 197 5.86 -12.92 -15.65
CA LYS A 197 7.25 -12.80 -15.17
C LYS A 197 8.21 -13.79 -15.81
N TYR A 198 7.81 -15.03 -16.04
CA TYR A 198 8.74 -16.10 -16.41
C TYR A 198 8.62 -16.49 -17.87
N ASP A 199 9.76 -16.61 -18.52
CA ASP A 199 9.85 -16.92 -19.94
C ASP A 199 9.39 -18.34 -20.27
N GLN A 200 9.41 -19.22 -19.28
CA GLN A 200 8.82 -20.55 -19.32
C GLN A 200 7.37 -20.55 -19.80
N PHE A 201 6.58 -19.54 -19.43
CA PHE A 201 5.15 -19.48 -19.74
C PHE A 201 4.83 -18.64 -20.99
N VAL A 202 5.84 -18.16 -21.72
CA VAL A 202 5.63 -17.31 -22.90
C VAL A 202 4.82 -18.01 -23.97
N GLY A 203 5.07 -19.30 -24.20
CA GLY A 203 4.38 -20.08 -25.23
C GLY A 203 2.86 -20.15 -25.07
N GLY A 204 2.32 -19.85 -23.88
CA GLY A 204 0.87 -19.83 -23.66
C GLY A 204 0.15 -18.63 -24.25
N TRP A 205 0.87 -17.54 -24.53
CA TRP A 205 0.29 -16.38 -25.22
C TRP A 205 -0.06 -16.75 -26.67
N SER A 206 -1.27 -16.39 -27.09
CA SER A 206 -1.81 -16.75 -28.41
C SER A 206 -1.03 -16.22 -29.62
N ASP A 207 -0.17 -15.23 -29.42
CA ASP A 207 0.72 -14.66 -30.43
C ASP A 207 2.17 -15.17 -30.32
N ALA A 208 2.49 -16.02 -29.33
CA ALA A 208 3.85 -16.51 -29.13
C ALA A 208 4.39 -17.28 -30.34
N ALA A 209 3.53 -18.06 -31.01
CA ALA A 209 3.92 -18.85 -32.17
C ALA A 209 4.22 -18.01 -33.43
N SER A 210 3.70 -16.78 -33.52
CA SER A 210 3.86 -15.92 -34.70
C SER A 210 4.79 -14.73 -34.45
N ASP A 211 4.72 -14.11 -33.27
CA ASP A 211 5.26 -12.78 -33.02
C ASP A 211 5.96 -12.69 -31.65
N TRP A 212 6.88 -13.60 -31.37
CA TRP A 212 7.74 -13.48 -30.20
C TRP A 212 9.01 -12.67 -30.52
N TYR A 213 9.57 -12.04 -29.49
CA TYR A 213 10.83 -11.32 -29.56
C TYR A 213 11.57 -11.35 -28.23
N TRP A 214 12.81 -10.88 -28.21
CA TRP A 214 13.65 -10.84 -27.03
C TRP A 214 14.25 -9.46 -26.81
N GLU A 215 14.50 -9.13 -25.55
CA GLU A 215 15.13 -7.88 -25.14
C GLU A 215 16.20 -8.18 -24.09
N GLU A 216 17.30 -7.43 -24.13
CA GLU A 216 18.28 -7.43 -23.05
C GLU A 216 17.78 -6.54 -21.91
N LYS A 217 17.85 -7.07 -20.70
CA LYS A 217 17.50 -6.39 -19.48
C LYS A 217 18.70 -6.36 -18.55
N ASP A 218 19.17 -5.15 -18.27
CA ASP A 218 20.19 -4.93 -17.25
C ASP A 218 19.59 -5.19 -15.85
N VAL A 219 20.12 -6.19 -15.16
CA VAL A 219 19.75 -6.54 -13.78
C VAL A 219 20.82 -6.09 -12.77
N GLY A 220 21.69 -5.17 -13.17
CA GLY A 220 22.75 -4.55 -12.37
C GLY A 220 24.05 -5.33 -12.41
N ASP A 221 24.00 -6.62 -12.05
CA ASP A 221 25.18 -7.49 -12.00
C ASP A 221 25.39 -8.29 -13.30
N SER A 222 24.38 -8.33 -14.17
CA SER A 222 24.43 -9.04 -15.45
C SER A 222 23.35 -8.52 -16.42
N ILE A 223 23.46 -8.91 -17.68
CA ILE A 223 22.41 -8.73 -18.68
C ILE A 223 21.63 -10.04 -18.76
N GLU A 224 20.32 -9.97 -18.51
CA GLU A 224 19.38 -11.07 -18.67
C GLU A 224 18.61 -10.90 -19.97
N ILE A 225 18.39 -11.99 -20.70
CA ILE A 225 17.53 -11.98 -21.88
C ILE A 225 16.11 -12.24 -21.41
N VAL A 226 15.18 -11.37 -21.80
CA VAL A 226 13.76 -11.50 -21.49
C VAL A 226 12.98 -11.71 -22.77
N ILE A 227 12.12 -12.72 -22.77
CA ILE A 227 11.34 -13.14 -23.93
C ILE A 227 9.93 -12.57 -23.84
N LYS A 228 9.43 -11.98 -24.92
CA LYS A 228 8.16 -11.26 -24.96
C LYS A 228 7.34 -11.57 -26.22
N THR A 229 6.08 -11.19 -26.16
CA THR A 229 5.14 -11.12 -27.29
C THR A 229 4.37 -9.80 -27.18
N PRO A 230 3.80 -9.26 -28.26
CA PRO A 230 2.94 -8.08 -28.20
C PRO A 230 1.84 -8.17 -27.15
N LYS A 231 1.17 -9.32 -27.00
CA LYS A 231 0.13 -9.54 -26.00
C LYS A 231 0.70 -9.66 -24.58
N LYS A 232 1.82 -10.37 -24.39
CA LYS A 232 2.51 -10.39 -23.08
C LYS A 232 2.90 -8.98 -22.66
N GLN A 233 3.44 -8.17 -23.59
CA GLN A 233 3.81 -6.78 -23.31
C GLN A 233 2.59 -5.92 -22.96
N ASN A 234 1.50 -6.03 -23.72
CA ASN A 234 0.27 -5.31 -23.43
C ASN A 234 -0.29 -5.67 -22.03
N PHE A 235 -0.31 -6.95 -21.67
CA PHE A 235 -0.67 -7.41 -20.34
C PHE A 235 0.23 -6.81 -19.25
N LEU A 236 1.55 -6.79 -19.47
CA LEU A 236 2.52 -6.20 -18.56
C LEU A 236 2.31 -4.69 -18.38
N ASP A 237 1.97 -3.96 -19.45
CA ASP A 237 1.71 -2.52 -19.42
C ASP A 237 0.44 -2.18 -18.63
N GLN A 238 -0.64 -2.95 -18.82
CA GLN A 238 -1.86 -2.82 -18.03
C GLN A 238 -1.59 -3.12 -16.54
N ARG A 239 -0.85 -4.19 -16.26
CA ARG A 239 -0.46 -4.58 -14.90
C ARG A 239 0.46 -3.56 -14.25
N TYR A 240 1.37 -2.95 -15.01
CA TYR A 240 2.19 -1.83 -14.56
C TYR A 240 1.31 -0.64 -14.18
N THR A 241 0.35 -0.27 -15.02
CA THR A 241 -0.59 0.82 -14.75
C THR A 241 -1.41 0.58 -13.48
N ALA A 242 -1.91 -0.63 -13.26
CA ALA A 242 -2.58 -1.00 -12.02
C ALA A 242 -1.66 -0.85 -10.79
N ASN A 243 -0.40 -1.26 -10.91
CA ASN A 243 0.60 -1.10 -9.84
C ASN A 243 0.93 0.36 -9.54
N GLN A 244 0.83 1.26 -10.52
CA GLN A 244 1.00 2.70 -10.28
C GLN A 244 -0.14 3.26 -9.43
N TRP A 245 -1.37 2.83 -9.64
CA TRP A 245 -2.50 3.19 -8.77
C TRP A 245 -2.34 2.63 -7.35
N LEU A 246 -1.88 1.38 -7.20
CA LEU A 246 -1.55 0.82 -5.88
C LEU A 246 -0.42 1.60 -5.19
N SER A 247 0.59 2.04 -5.95
CA SER A 247 1.68 2.87 -5.43
C SER A 247 1.17 4.23 -4.97
N PHE A 248 0.27 4.86 -5.73
CA PHE A 248 -0.38 6.10 -5.33
C PHE A 248 -1.25 5.93 -4.06
N ALA A 249 -1.98 4.82 -3.94
CA ALA A 249 -2.70 4.48 -2.72
C ALA A 249 -1.74 4.34 -1.52
N LYS A 250 -0.60 3.67 -1.70
CA LYS A 250 0.44 3.52 -0.67
C LYS A 250 1.00 4.88 -0.23
N TYR A 251 1.27 5.79 -1.16
CA TYR A 251 1.72 7.14 -0.82
C TYR A 251 0.64 7.95 -0.10
N SER A 252 -0.62 7.76 -0.45
CA SER A 252 -1.76 8.39 0.23
C SER A 252 -1.91 7.88 1.66
N VAL A 253 -1.74 6.58 1.91
CA VAL A 253 -1.66 6.01 3.27
C VAL A 253 -0.49 6.61 4.04
N THR A 254 0.66 6.75 3.39
CA THR A 254 1.84 7.36 4.02
C THR A 254 1.56 8.81 4.42
N ALA A 255 0.93 9.61 3.56
CA ALA A 255 0.53 10.98 3.86
C ALA A 255 -0.46 11.03 5.04
N LEU A 256 -1.45 10.12 5.07
CA LEU A 256 -2.37 9.95 6.18
C LEU A 256 -1.62 9.71 7.50
N MET A 257 -0.68 8.75 7.52
CA MET A 257 0.11 8.45 8.71
C MET A 257 0.93 9.67 9.20
N PHE A 258 1.56 10.41 8.28
CA PHE A 258 2.28 11.64 8.64
C PHE A 258 1.35 12.73 9.14
N ASN A 259 0.13 12.85 8.59
CA ASN A 259 -0.90 13.77 9.06
C ASN A 259 -1.21 13.53 10.55
N HIS A 260 -1.40 12.28 10.95
CA HIS A 260 -1.61 11.88 12.35
C HIS A 260 -0.42 12.24 13.24
N VAL A 261 0.81 11.90 12.83
CA VAL A 261 2.01 12.17 13.62
C VAL A 261 2.25 13.67 13.79
N ILE A 262 2.18 14.45 12.71
CA ILE A 262 2.39 15.90 12.74
C ILE A 262 1.30 16.57 13.58
N SER A 263 0.05 16.14 13.44
CA SER A 263 -1.05 16.64 14.26
C SER A 263 -0.83 16.36 15.74
N GLY A 264 -0.35 15.16 16.09
CA GLY A 264 0.02 14.78 17.45
C GLY A 264 1.10 15.68 18.04
N LEU A 265 2.20 15.88 17.30
CA LEU A 265 3.31 16.73 17.74
C LEU A 265 2.91 18.20 17.89
N ASP A 266 2.14 18.75 16.94
CA ASP A 266 1.64 20.13 17.04
C ASP A 266 0.72 20.29 18.25
N ALA A 267 -0.12 19.30 18.56
CA ALA A 267 -0.98 19.33 19.75
C ALA A 267 -0.18 19.29 21.06
N VAL A 268 1.01 18.72 21.06
CA VAL A 268 1.90 18.73 22.24
C VAL A 268 2.56 20.09 22.44
N TRP A 269 3.06 20.71 21.37
CA TRP A 269 3.84 21.95 21.45
C TRP A 269 2.99 23.21 21.51
N SER A 270 1.73 23.17 21.06
CA SER A 270 0.91 24.38 20.98
C SER A 270 0.67 25.10 22.32
N PRO A 271 0.36 24.39 23.43
CA PRO A 271 0.22 25.02 24.74
C PRO A 271 1.50 25.70 25.23
N GLN A 272 2.68 25.14 24.92
CA GLN A 272 3.98 25.71 25.29
C GLN A 272 4.26 27.00 24.52
N ARG A 273 3.96 27.01 23.21
CA ARG A 273 4.11 28.20 22.37
C ARG A 273 3.16 29.33 22.77
N LYS A 274 1.92 29.01 23.16
CA LYS A 274 0.97 30.00 23.69
C LYS A 274 1.50 30.65 24.98
N LYS A 275 1.94 29.84 25.94
CA LYS A 275 2.54 30.35 27.19
C LYS A 275 3.79 31.21 26.97
N GLN A 276 4.64 30.87 26.00
CA GLN A 276 5.80 31.69 25.66
C GLN A 276 5.40 33.03 25.03
N ARG A 277 4.43 33.04 24.12
CA ARG A 277 3.92 34.29 23.52
C ARG A 277 3.26 35.20 24.56
N GLU A 278 2.43 34.65 25.44
CA GLU A 278 1.83 35.40 26.55
C GLU A 278 2.88 35.95 27.52
N LYS A 279 4.03 35.28 27.68
CA LYS A 279 5.13 35.74 28.54
C LYS A 279 5.99 36.84 27.87
N ASP A 280 6.17 36.79 26.56
CA ASP A 280 6.91 37.80 25.80
C ASP A 280 6.07 39.08 25.56
N GLU A 281 4.74 38.99 25.61
CA GLU A 281 3.84 40.14 25.68
C GLU A 281 3.89 40.73 27.10
N THR A 282 4.70 41.78 27.32
CA THR A 282 4.78 42.50 28.61
C THR A 282 3.40 42.87 29.12
N GLU A 283 3.04 42.40 30.33
CA GLU A 283 1.79 42.80 31.00
C GLU A 283 1.80 44.32 31.23
N THR A 284 1.08 45.03 30.38
CA THR A 284 0.88 46.48 30.50
C THR A 284 -0.52 46.70 31.04
N GLU A 285 -0.62 46.94 32.35
CA GLU A 285 -1.90 47.27 32.97
C GLU A 285 -2.06 48.80 32.98
N VAL A 286 -3.11 49.27 32.31
CA VAL A 286 -3.51 50.69 32.35
C VAL A 286 -4.74 50.79 33.25
N SER A 287 -4.56 51.33 34.46
CA SER A 287 -5.67 51.53 35.41
C SER A 287 -5.91 53.02 35.66
N LEU A 288 -7.15 53.40 35.93
CA LEU A 288 -7.52 54.77 36.26
C LEU A 288 -7.49 54.96 37.78
N ILE A 289 -6.71 55.91 38.25
CA ILE A 289 -6.69 56.29 39.66
C ILE A 289 -7.89 57.18 39.91
N PHE A 290 -8.75 56.82 40.86
CA PHE A 290 -9.93 57.60 41.22
C PHE A 290 -9.55 58.75 42.18
N ASN A 291 -10.02 59.98 41.91
CA ASN A 291 -9.86 61.13 42.81
C ASN A 291 -11.21 61.79 43.09
N PRO A 292 -11.70 61.76 44.34
CA PRO A 292 -13.02 62.28 44.71
C PRO A 292 -13.13 63.81 44.70
N TYR A 293 -12.02 64.54 44.56
CA TYR A 293 -12.00 66.01 44.53
C TYR A 293 -12.01 66.62 43.11
N ASN A 294 -11.99 65.78 42.07
CA ASN A 294 -12.09 66.19 40.66
C ASN A 294 -13.50 65.89 40.13
N THR A 295 -14.11 66.82 39.38
CA THR A 295 -15.51 66.71 38.92
C THR A 295 -15.76 65.55 37.96
N SER A 296 -14.71 65.03 37.33
CA SER A 296 -14.72 63.87 36.43
C SER A 296 -14.35 62.55 37.11
N GLY A 297 -14.04 62.54 38.41
CA GLY A 297 -13.68 61.33 39.18
C GLY A 297 -12.34 60.68 38.82
N ILE A 298 -11.71 61.08 37.72
CA ILE A 298 -10.41 60.57 37.27
C ILE A 298 -9.30 61.43 37.87
N GLY A 299 -8.49 60.82 38.73
CA GLY A 299 -7.33 61.38 39.40
C GLY A 299 -6.00 61.17 38.69
N GLY A 300 -5.96 60.29 37.69
CA GLY A 300 -4.77 60.02 36.90
C GLY A 300 -4.85 58.67 36.17
N ILE A 301 -3.85 58.40 35.34
CA ILE A 301 -3.65 57.11 34.66
C ILE A 301 -2.43 56.45 35.30
N SER A 302 -2.59 55.26 35.85
CA SER A 302 -1.48 54.41 36.31
C SER A 302 -1.14 53.44 35.19
N LEU A 303 0.16 53.34 34.89
CA LEU A 303 0.69 52.47 33.87
C LEU A 303 1.70 51.56 34.56
N SER A 304 1.30 50.32 34.80
CA SER A 304 2.15 49.31 35.43
C SER A 304 2.78 48.46 34.33
N LEU A 305 4.11 48.47 34.28
CA LEU A 305 4.91 47.63 33.42
C LEU A 305 5.56 46.57 34.31
N TYR A 306 5.13 45.32 34.16
CA TYR A 306 5.74 44.18 34.84
C TYR A 306 6.80 43.56 33.93
N PHE A 307 8.03 43.47 34.44
CA PHE A 307 9.19 42.87 33.77
C PHE A 307 9.73 41.70 34.58
#